data_AF-A0A6B0BJI2-F1
#
_entry.id   AF-A0A6B0BJI2-F1
#
_cell.length_a   1.000
_cell.length_b   1.000
_cell.length_c   1.000
_cell.angle_alpha   90.00
_cell.angle_beta   90.00
_cell.angle_gamma   90.00
#
_symmetry.space_group_name_H-M   'P 1'
#
loop_
_entity.id
_entity.type
_entity.pdbx_description
1 polymer ?
#
loop_
_entity_poly.entity_id
_entity_poly.type
_entity_poly.pdbx_seq_one_letter_code
_entity_poly.pdbx_strand_id
1 'polypeptide(L)'
;MKAINIALDGPAAAGKSTIAKRVASELSMIYVDTGAMYRALTYKYLKLNKTEDFAKLVDQTTLDLTYKADKGQCVILDNEDVTDFLRNNDVTQHVSYVASKEPVRSFAVKKQKELAAEKGIVMDGRDIGTVVLPDADLKVYMIASVEERAERRYKDNQLRGIESNFEDLKRD
;
A
#
# COMPACT_ATOMS: atom_id res chain seq x y z
N MET A 1 22.01 7.12 -15.68
CA MET A 1 20.87 6.35 -16.20
C MET A 1 19.66 7.27 -16.28
N LYS A 2 18.77 7.09 -17.26
CA LYS A 2 17.49 7.81 -17.29
C LYS A 2 16.63 7.29 -16.13
N ALA A 3 16.04 8.19 -15.33
CA ALA A 3 15.10 7.77 -14.29
C ALA A 3 13.88 7.12 -14.94
N ILE A 4 13.50 5.93 -14.47
CA ILE A 4 12.35 5.17 -14.97
C ILE A 4 11.33 4.97 -13.85
N ASN A 5 10.07 4.69 -14.21
CA ASN A 5 9.06 4.24 -13.28
C ASN A 5 8.79 2.75 -13.47
N ILE A 6 8.80 2.00 -12.37
CA ILE A 6 8.48 0.58 -12.34
C ILE A 6 7.18 0.40 -11.57
N ALA A 7 6.16 -0.12 -12.27
CA ALA A 7 4.89 -0.52 -11.68
C ALA A 7 4.94 -2.02 -11.34
N LEU A 8 4.59 -2.37 -10.09
CA LEU A 8 4.59 -3.74 -9.62
C LEU A 8 3.24 -4.13 -9.02
N ASP A 9 2.46 -4.89 -9.78
CA ASP A 9 1.11 -5.31 -9.45
C ASP A 9 1.02 -6.77 -9.05
N GLY A 10 -0.11 -7.17 -8.45
CA GLY A 10 -0.40 -8.56 -8.11
C GLY A 10 -1.20 -8.72 -6.81
N PRO A 11 -1.62 -9.94 -6.46
CA PRO A 11 -2.45 -10.19 -5.29
C PRO A 11 -1.70 -9.97 -3.97
N ALA A 12 -2.46 -9.83 -2.87
CA ALA A 12 -1.87 -9.78 -1.53
C ALA A 12 -1.05 -11.05 -1.27
N ALA A 13 0.04 -10.89 -0.51
CA ALA A 13 0.97 -11.97 -0.18
C ALA A 13 1.71 -12.62 -1.39
N ALA A 14 1.68 -12.02 -2.58
CA ALA A 14 2.50 -12.47 -3.72
C ALA A 14 4.00 -12.12 -3.60
N GLY A 15 4.43 -11.43 -2.54
CA GLY A 15 5.84 -11.04 -2.34
C GLY A 15 6.26 -9.70 -2.94
N LYS A 16 5.31 -8.94 -3.48
CA LYS A 16 5.51 -7.61 -4.09
C LYS A 16 6.39 -6.67 -3.30
N SER A 17 6.00 -6.34 -2.07
CA SER A 17 6.73 -5.35 -1.26
C SER A 17 8.15 -5.79 -0.95
N THR A 18 8.42 -7.11 -0.87
CA THR A 18 9.78 -7.63 -0.70
C THR A 18 10.63 -7.39 -1.96
N ILE A 19 10.09 -7.69 -3.14
CA ILE A 19 10.81 -7.48 -4.41
C ILE A 19 10.96 -5.99 -4.69
N ALA A 20 9.89 -5.20 -4.53
CA ALA A 20 9.90 -3.77 -4.78
C ALA A 20 10.96 -3.03 -3.95
N LYS A 21 11.08 -3.36 -2.65
CA LYS A 21 12.14 -2.81 -1.78
C LYS A 21 13.55 -3.19 -2.24
N ARG A 22 13.75 -4.44 -2.66
CA ARG A 22 15.06 -4.90 -3.17
C ARG A 22 15.44 -4.20 -4.46
N VAL A 23 14.53 -4.16 -5.43
CA VAL A 23 14.73 -3.46 -6.71
C VAL A 23 15.01 -1.98 -6.47
N ALA A 24 14.25 -1.33 -5.59
CA ALA A 24 14.46 0.06 -5.24
C ALA A 24 15.86 0.30 -4.64
N SER A 25 16.29 -0.56 -3.72
CA SER A 25 17.62 -0.48 -3.11
C SER A 25 18.75 -0.73 -4.12
N GLU A 26 18.63 -1.73 -4.98
CA GLU A 26 19.68 -2.10 -5.94
C GLU A 26 19.83 -1.06 -7.06
N LEU A 27 18.74 -0.39 -7.44
CA LEU A 27 18.73 0.61 -8.51
C LEU A 27 18.77 2.06 -8.00
N SER A 28 18.92 2.27 -6.68
CA SER A 28 18.87 3.60 -6.04
C SER A 28 17.60 4.39 -6.41
N MET A 29 16.46 3.70 -6.41
CA MET A 29 15.14 4.24 -6.70
C MET A 29 14.32 4.40 -5.41
N ILE A 30 13.27 5.20 -5.47
CA ILE A 30 12.35 5.41 -4.35
C ILE A 30 11.29 4.30 -4.36
N TYR A 31 11.16 3.58 -3.25
CA TYR A 31 10.07 2.62 -3.05
C TYR A 31 8.79 3.32 -2.57
N VAL A 32 7.64 2.97 -3.14
CA VAL A 32 6.32 3.48 -2.75
C VAL A 32 5.35 2.32 -2.47
N ASP A 33 5.05 2.09 -1.18
CA ASP A 33 3.97 1.20 -0.72
C ASP A 33 2.60 1.91 -0.83
N THR A 34 1.85 1.59 -1.90
CA THR A 34 0.50 2.17 -2.06
C THR A 34 -0.51 1.59 -1.08
N GLY A 35 -0.29 0.36 -0.59
CA GLY A 35 -1.12 -0.27 0.42
C GLY A 35 -1.08 0.49 1.75
N ALA A 36 0.09 1.03 2.12
CA ALA A 36 0.24 1.87 3.30
C ALA A 36 -0.59 3.15 3.22
N MET A 37 -0.72 3.76 2.03
CA MET A 37 -1.55 4.95 1.83
C MET A 37 -3.03 4.67 2.10
N TYR A 38 -3.58 3.59 1.54
CA TYR A 38 -4.97 3.18 1.80
C TYR A 38 -5.20 2.82 3.28
N ARG A 39 -4.21 2.21 3.94
CA ARG A 39 -4.26 1.94 5.38
C ARG A 39 -4.26 3.21 6.22
N ALA A 40 -3.54 4.26 5.83
CA ALA A 40 -3.58 5.54 6.53
C ALA A 40 -4.94 6.22 6.43
N LEU A 41 -5.55 6.22 5.24
CA LEU A 41 -6.93 6.71 5.05
C LEU A 41 -7.94 5.89 5.87
N THR A 42 -7.73 4.59 5.97
CA THR A 42 -8.53 3.69 6.82
C THR A 42 -8.35 4.01 8.31
N TYR A 43 -7.11 4.29 8.74
CA TYR A 43 -6.83 4.70 10.12
C TYR A 43 -7.56 6.01 10.46
N LYS A 44 -7.57 7.00 9.54
CA LYS A 44 -8.36 8.22 9.71
C LYS A 44 -9.86 7.94 9.82
N TYR A 45 -10.39 7.09 8.93
CA TYR A 45 -11.79 6.65 8.96
C TYR A 45 -12.17 6.06 10.34
N LEU A 46 -11.30 5.24 10.92
CA LEU A 46 -11.50 4.69 12.27
C LEU A 46 -11.42 5.76 13.37
N LYS A 47 -10.44 6.68 13.31
CA LYS A 47 -10.35 7.82 14.24
C LYS A 47 -11.60 8.72 14.20
N LEU A 48 -12.25 8.82 13.05
CA LEU A 48 -13.48 9.60 12.85
C LEU A 48 -14.75 8.79 13.12
N ASN A 49 -14.68 7.74 13.93
CA ASN A 49 -15.80 6.87 14.29
C ASN A 49 -16.56 6.34 13.07
N LYS A 50 -15.82 5.91 12.05
CA LYS A 50 -16.39 5.28 10.84
C LYS A 50 -17.32 6.20 10.05
N THR A 51 -16.91 7.45 9.82
CA THR A 51 -17.66 8.41 9.00
C THR A 51 -18.05 7.84 7.63
N GLU A 52 -19.28 8.10 7.19
CA GLU A 52 -19.75 7.72 5.84
C GLU A 52 -19.51 8.83 4.80
N ASP A 53 -19.11 10.03 5.24
CA ASP A 53 -18.74 11.14 4.35
C ASP A 53 -17.25 11.04 3.95
N PHE A 54 -16.99 10.19 2.95
CA PHE A 54 -15.64 9.95 2.43
C PHE A 54 -15.06 11.15 1.67
N ALA A 55 -15.90 11.99 1.07
CA ALA A 55 -15.47 13.20 0.38
C ALA A 55 -14.87 14.19 1.38
N LYS A 56 -15.60 14.47 2.46
CA LYS A 56 -15.10 15.32 3.55
C LYS A 56 -13.86 14.73 4.23
N LEU A 57 -13.81 13.39 4.38
CA LEU A 57 -12.62 12.72 4.93
C LEU A 57 -11.38 13.06 4.11
N VAL A 58 -11.41 12.89 2.79
CA VAL A 58 -10.23 13.13 1.95
C VAL A 58 -9.92 14.62 1.77
N ASP A 59 -10.94 15.48 1.70
CA ASP A 59 -10.76 16.94 1.60
C ASP A 59 -10.01 17.53 2.79
N GLN A 60 -10.19 16.94 3.97
CA GLN A 60 -9.53 17.34 5.20
C GLN A 60 -8.24 16.56 5.46
N THR A 61 -7.71 15.83 4.48
CA THR A 61 -6.54 14.96 4.64
C THR A 61 -5.28 15.51 3.99
N THR A 62 -4.19 15.60 4.76
CA THR A 62 -2.83 15.63 4.22
C THR A 62 -2.19 14.24 4.36
N LEU A 63 -1.52 13.79 3.31
CA LEU A 63 -0.89 12.48 3.26
C LEU A 63 0.44 12.59 2.52
N ASP A 64 1.52 12.30 3.24
CA ASP A 64 2.88 12.34 2.72
C ASP A 64 3.63 11.06 3.06
N LEU A 65 4.62 10.74 2.23
CA LEU A 65 5.53 9.62 2.45
C LEU A 65 6.93 10.17 2.70
N THR A 66 7.56 9.72 3.77
CA THR A 66 8.95 10.05 4.08
C THR A 66 9.76 8.77 4.21
N TYR A 67 11.08 8.88 4.19
CA TYR A 67 11.96 7.72 4.36
C TYR A 67 12.92 7.98 5.52
N LYS A 68 12.96 7.07 6.49
CA LYS A 68 13.92 7.07 7.59
C LYS A 68 14.83 5.85 7.46
N ALA A 69 16.13 6.01 7.67
CA ALA A 69 17.12 4.94 7.46
C ALA A 69 16.87 3.70 8.33
N ASP A 70 16.32 3.88 9.53
CA ASP A 70 16.05 2.86 10.53
C ASP A 70 14.65 2.22 10.40
N LYS A 71 13.64 2.98 9.94
CA LYS A 71 12.25 2.52 9.80
C LYS A 71 11.81 2.20 8.36
N GLY A 72 12.57 2.65 7.37
CA GLY A 72 12.18 2.63 5.97
C GLY A 72 11.11 3.70 5.66
N GLN A 73 10.16 3.36 4.78
CA GLN A 73 9.08 4.26 4.41
C GLN A 73 8.16 4.53 5.61
N CYS A 74 7.97 5.81 5.95
CA CYS A 74 7.05 6.29 6.96
C CYS A 74 5.88 7.03 6.30
N VAL A 75 4.68 6.90 6.86
CA VAL A 75 3.47 7.56 6.37
C VAL A 75 3.08 8.66 7.34
N ILE A 76 3.05 9.89 6.84
CA ILE A 76 2.64 11.06 7.59
C ILE A 76 1.21 11.40 7.18
N LEU A 77 0.29 11.36 8.13
CA LEU A 77 -1.13 11.64 7.95
C LEU A 77 -1.51 12.80 8.87
N ASP A 78 -2.03 13.89 8.31
CA ASP A 78 -2.43 15.09 9.07
C ASP A 78 -1.30 15.61 9.99
N ASN A 79 -0.06 15.57 9.51
CA ASN A 79 1.18 15.91 10.24
C ASN A 79 1.59 14.94 11.37
N GLU A 80 0.94 13.77 11.48
CA GLU A 80 1.31 12.72 12.43
C GLU A 80 1.96 11.52 11.71
N ASP A 81 3.06 10.97 12.25
CA ASP A 81 3.62 9.70 11.79
C ASP A 81 2.72 8.55 12.26
N VAL A 82 1.99 7.94 11.33
CA VAL A 82 1.01 6.87 11.62
C VAL A 82 1.52 5.47 11.27
N THR A 83 2.78 5.36 10.87
CA THR A 83 3.38 4.15 10.29
C THR A 83 3.14 2.90 11.12
N ASP A 84 3.30 3.01 12.44
CA ASP A 84 3.24 1.88 13.37
C ASP A 84 1.79 1.35 13.55
N PHE A 85 0.77 2.17 13.24
CA PHE A 85 -0.65 1.80 13.41
C PHE A 85 -1.28 1.16 12.16
N LEU A 86 -0.66 1.30 10.98
CA LEU A 86 -1.27 0.93 9.70
C LEU A 86 -1.54 -0.57 9.54
N ARG A 87 -0.88 -1.39 10.35
CA ARG A 87 -1.02 -2.85 10.32
C ARG A 87 -1.98 -3.37 11.37
N ASN A 88 -2.50 -2.54 12.27
CA ASN A 88 -3.44 -2.95 13.31
C ASN A 88 -4.62 -3.74 12.73
N ASN A 89 -5.19 -4.63 13.55
CA ASN A 89 -6.26 -5.54 13.11
C ASN A 89 -7.46 -4.77 12.57
N ASP A 90 -7.92 -3.72 13.26
CA ASP A 90 -9.03 -2.90 12.81
C ASP A 90 -8.77 -2.25 11.44
N VAL A 91 -7.56 -1.71 11.23
CA VAL A 91 -7.17 -1.14 9.93
C VAL A 91 -7.17 -2.22 8.85
N THR A 92 -6.62 -3.39 9.15
CA THR A 92 -6.57 -4.53 8.21
C THR A 92 -7.96 -5.03 7.83
N GLN A 93 -8.90 -5.04 8.77
CA GLN A 93 -10.29 -5.47 8.52
C GLN A 93 -11.09 -4.46 7.68
N HIS A 94 -10.81 -3.16 7.81
CA HIS A 94 -11.60 -2.12 7.13
C HIS A 94 -10.97 -1.59 5.84
N VAL A 95 -9.69 -1.88 5.56
CA VAL A 95 -8.98 -1.27 4.42
C VAL A 95 -9.62 -1.61 3.07
N SER A 96 -10.13 -2.83 2.88
CA SER A 96 -10.80 -3.21 1.64
C SER A 96 -12.08 -2.40 1.41
N TYR A 97 -12.86 -2.17 2.47
CA TYR A 97 -14.07 -1.34 2.41
C TYR A 97 -13.73 0.13 2.09
N VAL A 98 -12.80 0.73 2.83
CA VAL A 98 -12.42 2.13 2.63
C VAL A 98 -11.78 2.35 1.26
N ALA A 99 -10.90 1.45 0.80
CA ALA A 99 -10.25 1.53 -0.50
C ALA A 99 -11.21 1.29 -1.69
N SER A 100 -12.41 0.78 -1.46
CA SER A 100 -13.46 0.66 -2.49
C SER A 100 -14.19 1.98 -2.78
N LYS A 101 -14.08 2.97 -1.88
CA LYS A 101 -14.80 4.23 -1.99
C LYS A 101 -14.14 5.13 -3.02
N GLU A 102 -14.93 5.70 -3.92
CA GLU A 102 -14.44 6.52 -5.02
C GLU A 102 -13.60 7.72 -4.53
N PRO A 103 -14.03 8.52 -3.54
CA PRO A 103 -13.23 9.67 -3.09
C PRO A 103 -11.85 9.26 -2.56
N VAL A 104 -11.79 8.13 -1.86
CA VAL A 104 -10.55 7.54 -1.33
C VAL A 104 -9.62 7.11 -2.47
N ARG A 105 -10.16 6.39 -3.47
CA ARG A 105 -9.38 5.94 -4.63
C ARG A 105 -8.84 7.14 -5.42
N SER A 106 -9.69 8.11 -5.71
CA SER A 106 -9.32 9.30 -6.48
C SER A 106 -8.26 10.14 -5.77
N PHE A 107 -8.39 10.34 -4.45
CA PHE A 107 -7.36 10.98 -3.64
C PHE A 107 -6.03 10.21 -3.67
N ALA A 108 -6.06 8.89 -3.42
CA ALA A 108 -4.86 8.07 -3.37
C ALA A 108 -4.14 8.03 -4.72
N VAL A 109 -4.87 7.84 -5.82
CA VAL A 109 -4.31 7.83 -7.19
C VAL A 109 -3.67 9.18 -7.53
N LYS A 110 -4.32 10.30 -7.17
CA LYS A 110 -3.73 11.63 -7.36
C LYS A 110 -2.39 11.75 -6.64
N LYS A 111 -2.33 11.36 -5.37
CA LYS A 111 -1.08 11.37 -4.59
C LYS A 111 0.00 10.45 -5.15
N GLN A 112 -0.36 9.26 -5.61
CA GLN A 112 0.57 8.33 -6.23
C GLN A 112 1.16 8.87 -7.53
N LYS A 113 0.36 9.57 -8.35
CA LYS A 113 0.83 10.25 -9.56
C LYS A 113 1.75 11.42 -9.25
N GLU A 114 1.44 12.22 -8.23
CA GLU A 114 2.31 13.30 -7.73
C GLU A 114 3.70 12.75 -7.35
N LEU A 115 3.74 11.65 -6.59
CA LEU A 115 5.00 11.00 -6.19
C LEU A 115 5.81 10.42 -7.36
N ALA A 116 5.16 10.10 -8.48
CA ALA A 116 5.79 9.48 -9.64
C ALA A 116 6.28 10.49 -10.69
N ALA A 117 5.98 11.78 -10.52
CA ALA A 117 6.17 12.81 -11.53
C ALA A 117 7.65 13.00 -11.93
N GLU A 118 8.57 12.93 -10.97
CA GLU A 118 10.01 13.10 -11.20
C GLU A 118 10.70 11.83 -11.74
N LYS A 119 9.93 10.75 -11.92
CA LYS A 119 10.39 9.39 -12.17
C LYS A 119 11.32 8.83 -11.08
N GLY A 120 11.87 7.64 -11.31
CA GLY A 120 12.83 7.01 -10.40
C GLY A 120 12.16 6.26 -9.25
N ILE A 121 10.91 5.81 -9.44
CA ILE A 121 10.15 5.11 -8.40
C ILE A 121 9.87 3.65 -8.76
N VAL A 122 9.80 2.81 -7.73
CA VAL A 122 9.23 1.47 -7.75
C VAL A 122 7.98 1.49 -6.91
N MET A 123 6.81 1.38 -7.55
CA MET A 123 5.52 1.49 -6.87
C MET A 123 4.82 0.12 -6.85
N ASP A 124 4.52 -0.40 -5.66
CA ASP A 124 3.82 -1.68 -5.51
C ASP A 124 2.34 -1.51 -5.11
N GLY A 125 1.46 -2.25 -5.77
CA GLY A 125 0.01 -2.13 -5.60
C GLY A 125 -0.79 -3.20 -6.35
N ARG A 126 -2.03 -2.90 -6.71
CA ARG A 126 -2.94 -3.83 -7.41
C ARG A 126 -3.29 -3.39 -8.82
N ASP A 127 -3.32 -2.08 -9.06
CA ASP A 127 -3.74 -1.40 -10.27
C ASP A 127 -2.77 -0.27 -10.66
N ILE A 128 -1.48 -0.42 -10.32
CA ILE A 128 -0.45 0.59 -10.58
C ILE A 128 -0.21 0.72 -12.07
N GLY A 129 0.09 -0.36 -12.79
CA GLY A 129 0.43 -0.32 -14.21
C GLY A 129 -0.77 -0.07 -15.14
N THR A 130 -1.99 -0.10 -14.60
CA THR A 130 -3.23 0.08 -15.37
C THR A 130 -3.93 1.41 -15.09
N VAL A 131 -3.93 1.88 -13.83
CA VAL A 131 -4.68 3.08 -13.41
C VAL A 131 -3.75 4.23 -13.03
N VAL A 132 -2.71 3.94 -12.25
CA VAL A 132 -1.84 4.98 -11.68
C VAL A 132 -0.78 5.43 -12.68
N LEU A 133 -0.04 4.47 -13.22
CA LEU A 133 1.09 4.63 -14.13
C LEU A 133 0.86 3.80 -15.41
N PRO A 134 -0.16 4.14 -16.23
CA PRO A 134 -0.40 3.47 -17.50
C PRO A 134 0.78 3.63 -18.48
N ASP A 135 1.65 4.61 -18.27
CA ASP A 135 2.85 4.85 -19.08
C ASP A 135 4.15 4.53 -18.33
N ALA A 136 4.10 3.68 -17.29
CA ALA A 136 5.31 3.20 -16.61
C ALA A 136 6.29 2.55 -17.61
N ASP A 137 7.57 2.85 -17.48
CA ASP A 137 8.63 2.33 -18.37
C ASP A 137 8.77 0.81 -18.25
N LEU A 138 8.47 0.25 -17.08
CA LEU A 138 8.34 -1.19 -16.84
C LEU A 138 7.11 -1.50 -15.99
N LYS A 139 6.36 -2.53 -16.39
CA LYS A 139 5.21 -3.06 -15.65
C LYS A 139 5.40 -4.55 -15.38
N VAL A 140 5.28 -4.95 -14.13
CA VAL A 140 5.42 -6.33 -13.69
C VAL A 140 4.17 -6.74 -12.95
N TYR A 141 3.57 -7.87 -13.33
CA TYR A 141 2.48 -8.47 -12.57
C TYR A 141 2.97 -9.75 -11.90
N MET A 142 3.02 -9.74 -10.57
CA MET A 142 3.43 -10.88 -9.77
C MET A 142 2.27 -11.84 -9.56
N ILE A 143 2.54 -13.13 -9.75
CA ILE A 143 1.62 -14.23 -9.46
C ILE A 143 2.21 -15.17 -8.42
N ALA A 144 1.35 -15.82 -7.64
CA ALA A 144 1.67 -16.88 -6.70
C ALA A 144 0.42 -17.75 -6.50
N SER A 145 0.58 -19.02 -6.16
CA SER A 145 -0.56 -19.90 -5.86
C SER A 145 -1.33 -19.41 -4.64
N VAL A 146 -2.61 -19.78 -4.54
CA VAL A 146 -3.45 -19.42 -3.38
C VAL A 146 -2.85 -19.98 -2.09
N GLU A 147 -2.34 -21.21 -2.14
CA GLU A 147 -1.70 -21.90 -1.04
C GLU A 147 -0.46 -21.15 -0.53
N GLU A 148 0.43 -20.71 -1.44
CA GLU A 148 1.64 -19.96 -1.08
C GLU A 148 1.29 -18.60 -0.46
N ARG A 149 0.28 -17.92 -1.03
CA ARG A 149 -0.21 -16.64 -0.48
C ARG A 149 -0.80 -16.82 0.92
N ALA A 150 -1.60 -17.87 1.12
CA ALA A 150 -2.20 -18.21 2.41
C ALA A 150 -1.11 -18.56 3.44
N GLU A 151 -0.11 -19.35 3.07
CA GLU A 151 0.98 -19.76 3.96
C GLU A 151 1.80 -18.55 4.39
N ARG A 152 2.14 -17.68 3.44
CA ARG A 152 2.85 -16.44 3.73
C ARG A 152 2.04 -15.53 4.65
N ARG A 153 0.73 -15.40 4.44
CA ARG A 153 -0.14 -14.59 5.31
C ARG A 153 -0.23 -15.20 6.72
N TYR A 154 -0.36 -16.52 6.81
CA TYR A 154 -0.42 -17.24 8.07
C TYR A 154 0.85 -17.02 8.90
N LYS A 155 2.03 -17.14 8.29
CA LYS A 155 3.32 -16.86 8.93
C LYS A 155 3.43 -15.39 9.39
N ASP A 156 2.99 -14.43 8.57
CA ASP A 156 2.96 -13.00 8.94
C ASP A 156 2.06 -12.74 10.15
N ASN A 157 0.90 -13.41 10.23
CA ASN A 157 -0.02 -13.32 11.36
C ASN A 157 0.59 -13.92 12.64
N GLN A 158 1.22 -15.10 12.55
CA GLN A 158 1.89 -15.75 13.70
C GLN A 158 2.99 -14.87 14.29
N LEU A 159 3.85 -14.27 13.45
CA LEU A 159 4.90 -13.35 13.90
C LEU A 159 4.36 -12.12 14.64
N ARG A 160 3.09 -11.78 14.41
CA ARG A 160 2.42 -10.60 14.95
C ARG A 160 1.44 -10.93 16.07
N GLY A 161 1.35 -12.20 16.48
CA GLY A 161 0.41 -12.66 17.50
C GLY A 161 -1.06 -12.56 17.07
N ILE A 162 -1.34 -12.58 15.76
CA ILE A 162 -2.70 -12.52 15.22
C ILE A 162 -3.20 -13.95 15.01
N GLU A 163 -4.27 -14.32 15.71
CA GLU A 163 -4.94 -15.59 15.49
C GLU A 163 -5.59 -15.61 14.10
N SER A 164 -5.33 -16.66 13.33
CA SER A 164 -5.91 -16.85 12.00
C SER A 164 -5.98 -18.33 11.66
N ASN A 165 -6.93 -18.70 10.79
CA ASN A 165 -7.10 -20.06 10.31
C ASN A 165 -6.57 -20.16 8.88
N PHE A 166 -5.65 -21.11 8.65
CA PHE A 166 -5.03 -21.33 7.34
C PHE A 166 -6.05 -21.68 6.24
N GLU A 167 -7.10 -22.43 6.56
CA GLU A 167 -8.12 -22.82 5.58
C GLU A 167 -9.02 -21.64 5.20
N ASP A 168 -9.27 -20.70 6.12
CA ASP A 168 -9.98 -19.46 5.79
C ASP A 168 -9.11 -18.56 4.91
N LEU A 169 -7.80 -18.50 5.17
CA LEU A 169 -6.85 -17.71 4.37
C LEU A 169 -6.68 -18.23 2.94
N LYS A 170 -6.97 -19.50 2.67
CA LYS A 170 -7.00 -20.05 1.29
C LYS A 170 -8.24 -19.62 0.51
N ARG A 171 -9.29 -19.14 1.19
CA ARG A 171 -10.54 -18.72 0.55
C ARG A 171 -10.52 -17.24 0.14
N ASP A 172 -9.47 -16.49 0.53
CA ASP A 172 -9.20 -15.06 0.26
C ASP A 172 -8.22 -14.78 -0.91
#